data_AF-A0A3R9W776-F1
#
_entry.id   AF-A0A3R9W776-F1
#
_cell.length_a   1.000
_cell.length_b   1.000
_cell.length_c   1.000
_cell.angle_alpha   90.00
_cell.angle_beta   90.00
_cell.angle_gamma   90.00
#
_symmetry.space_group_name_H-M   'P 1'
#
loop_
_entity.id
_entity.type
_entity.pdbx_description
1 polymer ?
#
loop_
_entity_poly.entity_id
_entity_poly.type
_entity_poly.pdbx_seq_one_letter_code
_entity_poly.pdbx_strand_id
1 'polypeptide(L)' 'MSTPASLLRVEKGHADPEELAAITAVLLARASAQPAEAHDGRSTAGWRRLERQSGFRPSHSWQG' A
#
# COMPACT_ATOMS: atom_id res chain seq x y z
N MET A 1 -18.97 -28.80 6.78
CA MET A 1 -17.81 -27.89 6.94
C MET A 1 -17.56 -27.25 5.59
N SER A 2 -17.83 -25.95 5.45
CA SER A 2 -17.56 -25.23 4.20
C SER A 2 -16.06 -25.07 4.07
N THR A 3 -15.46 -25.69 3.07
CA THR A 3 -14.06 -25.46 2.71
C THR A 3 -13.90 -23.96 2.45
N PRO A 4 -12.95 -23.25 3.12
CA PRO A 4 -12.79 -21.85 2.83
C PRO A 4 -12.48 -21.72 1.33
N ALA A 5 -13.31 -20.96 0.63
CA ALA A 5 -12.95 -20.50 -0.70
C ALA A 5 -11.54 -19.92 -0.61
N SER A 6 -10.66 -20.25 -1.56
CA SER A 6 -9.26 -19.81 -1.52
C SER A 6 -9.21 -18.29 -1.32
N LEU A 7 -8.85 -17.85 -0.12
CA LEU A 7 -8.90 -16.44 0.27
C LEU A 7 -7.82 -15.62 -0.46
N LEU A 8 -6.79 -16.31 -0.93
CA LEU A 8 -5.68 -15.75 -1.69
C LEU A 8 -5.55 -16.54 -3.00
N ARG A 9 -5.20 -15.84 -4.08
CA ARG A 9 -4.86 -16.42 -5.38
C ARG A 9 -3.37 -16.18 -5.64
N VAL A 10 -2.63 -17.25 -5.90
CA VAL A 10 -1.22 -17.19 -6.26
C VAL A 10 -1.10 -17.30 -7.77
N GLU A 11 -0.63 -16.25 -8.44
CA GLU A 11 -0.50 -16.24 -9.91
C GLU A 11 0.73 -17.02 -10.40
N LYS A 12 1.77 -17.16 -9.56
CA LYS A 12 3.01 -17.84 -9.92
C LYS A 12 3.66 -18.46 -8.69
N GLY A 13 4.16 -19.69 -8.83
CA GLY A 13 4.83 -20.42 -7.75
C GLY A 13 3.83 -20.99 -6.73
N HIS A 14 4.33 -21.32 -5.55
CA HIS A 14 3.53 -21.70 -4.39
C HIS A 14 3.95 -20.82 -3.21
N ALA A 15 3.03 -20.54 -2.30
CA ALA A 15 3.35 -19.82 -1.07
C ALA A 15 3.68 -20.84 0.01
N ASP A 16 4.86 -20.74 0.60
CA ASP A 16 5.24 -21.58 1.73
C ASP A 16 4.40 -21.21 2.97
N PRO A 17 4.24 -22.13 3.95
CA PRO A 17 3.46 -21.85 5.16
C PRO A 17 3.88 -20.58 5.89
N GLU A 18 5.18 -20.28 5.92
CA GLU A 18 5.76 -19.09 6.53
C GLU A 18 5.32 -17.80 5.80
N GLU A 19 5.22 -17.83 4.47
CA GLU A 19 4.78 -16.70 3.67
C GLU A 19 3.28 -16.43 3.86
N LEU A 20 2.46 -17.48 3.90
CA LEU A 20 1.04 -17.37 4.21
C LEU A 20 0.82 -16.82 5.63
N ALA A 21 1.61 -17.27 6.60
CA ALA A 21 1.57 -16.77 7.97
C ALA A 21 1.94 -15.27 8.04
N ALA A 22 2.98 -14.86 7.31
CA ALA A 22 3.39 -13.45 7.24
C ALA A 22 2.28 -12.56 6.65
N ILE A 23 1.68 -12.95 5.53
CA ILE A 23 0.57 -12.23 4.90
C ILE A 23 -0.62 -12.15 5.88
N THR A 24 -0.97 -13.26 6.53
CA THR A 24 -2.07 -13.29 7.51
C THR A 24 -1.80 -12.35 8.68
N ALA A 25 -0.58 -12.37 9.22
CA ALA A 25 -0.18 -11.49 10.33
C ALA A 25 -0.30 -10.01 9.93
N VAL A 26 0.16 -9.63 8.73
CA VAL A 26 0.02 -8.27 8.22
C VAL A 26 -1.45 -7.89 8.07
N LEU A 27 -2.28 -8.74 7.49
CA LEU A 27 -3.71 -8.46 7.33
C LEU A 27 -4.42 -8.27 8.68
N LEU A 28 -4.12 -9.11 9.67
CA LEU A 28 -4.66 -8.97 11.03
C LEU A 28 -4.17 -7.69 11.72
N ALA A 29 -2.89 -7.35 11.58
CA ALA A 29 -2.33 -6.11 12.11
C ALA A 29 -3.00 -4.88 11.47
N ARG A 30 -3.28 -4.91 10.16
CA ARG A 30 -3.98 -3.83 9.45
C ARG A 30 -5.45 -3.75 9.84
N ALA A 31 -6.13 -4.88 10.00
CA ALA A 31 -7.54 -4.92 10.41
C ALA A 31 -7.74 -4.45 11.86
N SER A 32 -6.75 -4.67 12.73
CA SER A 32 -6.77 -4.21 14.12
C SER A 32 -6.22 -2.80 14.32
N ALA A 33 -5.56 -2.21 13.31
CA ALA A 33 -5.05 -0.86 13.41
C ALA A 33 -6.20 0.15 13.46
N GLN A 34 -6.29 0.89 14.57
CA GLN A 34 -7.15 2.06 14.66
C GLN A 34 -6.65 3.09 13.62
N PRO A 35 -7.51 3.60 12.72
CA PRO A 35 -7.12 4.72 11.88
C PRO A 35 -6.69 5.86 12.79
N ALA A 36 -5.42 6.27 12.68
CA ALA A 36 -4.96 7.50 13.31
C ALA A 36 -5.84 8.64 12.79
N GLU A 37 -6.26 9.55 13.67
CA GLU A 37 -6.95 10.77 13.23
C GLU A 37 -6.10 11.40 12.13
N ALA A 38 -6.65 11.38 10.91
CA ALA A 38 -6.07 12.11 9.83
C ALA A 38 -6.08 13.56 10.28
N HIS A 39 -4.92 14.12 10.60
CA HIS A 39 -4.79 15.56 10.68
C HIS A 39 -5.31 16.06 9.34
N ASP A 40 -6.33 16.92 9.34
CA ASP A 40 -6.97 17.49 8.14
C ASP A 40 -5.98 18.34 7.31
N GLY A 41 -4.92 17.72 6.82
CA GLY A 41 -4.03 18.22 5.80
C GLY A 41 -4.57 17.71 4.49
N ARG A 42 -5.40 18.54 3.84
CA ARG A 42 -6.04 18.31 2.52
C ARG A 42 -5.52 17.08 1.78
N SER A 43 -6.36 16.04 1.71
CA SER A 43 -6.24 14.86 0.83
C SER A 43 -6.44 15.22 -0.65
N THR A 44 -5.94 16.37 -1.08
CA THR A 44 -5.87 16.73 -2.48
C THR A 44 -4.42 16.53 -2.87
N ALA A 45 -4.16 15.61 -3.80
CA ALA A 45 -2.87 15.55 -4.46
C ALA A 45 -2.55 16.98 -4.92
N GLY A 46 -1.50 17.58 -4.38
CA GLY A 46 -1.08 18.93 -4.74
C GLY A 46 -0.59 18.87 -6.17
N TRP A 47 -1.50 18.93 -7.14
CA TRP A 47 -1.19 19.04 -8.56
C TRP A 47 -0.29 20.25 -8.69
N ARG A 48 1.02 20.00 -8.86
CA ARG A 48 1.99 21.07 -8.92
C ARG A 48 1.78 21.78 -10.25
N ARG A 49 1.65 23.09 -10.16
CA ARG A 49 1.76 23.97 -11.31
C ARG A 49 3.19 23.91 -11.81
N LEU A 50 3.41 23.12 -12.86
CA LEU A 50 4.72 22.92 -13.47
C LEU A 50 5.34 24.26 -13.91
N GLU A 51 4.50 25.23 -14.29
CA GLU A 51 4.87 26.59 -14.64
C GLU A 51 5.49 27.41 -13.49
N ARG A 52 5.33 26.97 -12.23
CA ARG A 52 5.93 27.59 -11.03
C ARG A 52 7.11 26.81 -10.48
N GLN A 53 7.49 25.69 -11.09
CA GLN A 53 8.62 24.89 -10.65
C GLN A 53 9.91 25.45 -11.27
N SER A 54 10.83 25.96 -10.44
CA SER A 54 12.13 26.41 -10.94
C SER A 54 13.00 25.20 -11.29
N GLY A 55 13.11 24.89 -12.58
CA GLY A 55 14.17 24.03 -13.13
C GLY A 55 13.79 22.60 -13.49
N PHE A 56 14.65 22.01 -14.31
CA PHE A 56 14.62 20.62 -14.78
C PHE A 56 14.80 19.65 -13.62
N ARG A 57 13.88 18.68 -13.48
CA ARG A 57 14.04 17.56 -12.54
C ARG A 57 14.60 16.35 -13.28
N PRO A 58 15.72 15.77 -12.81
CA PRO A 58 16.25 14.57 -13.44
C PRO A 58 15.35 13.37 -13.16
N SER A 59 15.36 12.41 -14.09
CA SER A 59 14.48 11.23 -14.11
C SER A 59 14.59 10.33 -12.88
N HIS A 60 15.61 10.50 -12.05
CA HIS A 60 15.86 9.73 -10.83
C HIS A 60 15.37 10.41 -9.54
N SER A 61 14.64 11.53 -9.63
CA SER A 61 14.03 12.15 -8.45
C SER A 61 12.70 11.47 -8.10
N TRP A 62 12.70 10.67 -7.04
CA TRP A 62 11.50 9.95 -6.55
C TRP A 62 10.73 10.69 -5.45
N GLN A 63 11.18 11.87 -5.03
CA GLN A 63 10.45 12.73 -4.11
C GLN A 63 9.60 13.75 -4.90
N GLY A 64 8.41 13.29 -5.26
CA GLY A 64 7.23 14.11 -5.42
C GLY A 64 6.55 14.25 -4.08
#